data_AF-G5A546-F1
#
_entry.id   AF-G5A546-F1
#
_cell.length_a   1.000
_cell.length_b   1.000
_cell.length_c   1.000
_cell.angle_alpha   90.00
_cell.angle_beta   90.00
_cell.angle_gamma   90.00
#
_symmetry.space_group_name_H-M   'P 1'
#
loop_
_entity.id
_entity.type
_entity.pdbx_description
1 polymer ?
#
loop_
_entity_poly.entity_id
_entity_poly.type
_entity_poly.pdbx_seq_one_letter_code
_entity_poly.pdbx_strand_id
1 'polypeptide(L)'
;MTAQHKLLLAWILAGVIPFVLQFRSYLKFATPHKITQRIVVPPGLEKVTDNLPQFCPVGGMLLSGSWFNIHPTHYFSTPQGRLCHFVVPQFNVHGTFLIRSRTSEPYYTTPSNCVNDSFSYDQYFYHGSIGFYAFYEEQKGSYCSIDNTAYIVGQGLGTFDINGPSLAEDTGSYDYRKSYWYCFAGAIWLTYRVFVLRRSFISCMRHGRMCDEMNESLNRKEVVVFVQEQLRLAAHGATNYHRAVVLYLLVEGIMTDLFLLIANDGILAKIQYVSMGYNLSALLVMVFEMFESTPWLREKWRVRIKRLLFSYETVFVGEVITAALQQYSLTLLNRSKLKESRPAALAVSYYAWSLVGHGVFVLTIIALVISVRTLWALTYVWLNQHTWAIFTAPCCVDSALKLRNKMFSLGGYRLENGRLYYTTSALKAFGLLKMTEEDGAEFLVLRKIHWLKVCRDDLIVVGMISSHRVEPCAERPSAGVVGFCDRKLGGVGENSGNRQASYIQVRNKQDVPLGS
;
A
#
# COMPACT_ATOMS: atom_id res chain seq x y z
N MET A 1 -8.68 -28.32 -16.33
CA MET A 1 -8.46 -27.73 -14.99
C MET A 1 -9.74 -27.03 -14.55
N THR A 2 -10.34 -27.44 -13.43
CA THR A 2 -11.65 -26.93 -12.97
C THR A 2 -11.57 -25.47 -12.49
N ALA A 3 -12.72 -24.80 -12.34
CA ALA A 3 -12.77 -23.41 -11.87
C ALA A 3 -12.17 -23.29 -10.46
N GLN A 4 -12.46 -24.25 -9.59
CA GLN A 4 -11.89 -24.34 -8.24
C GLN A 4 -10.36 -24.36 -8.23
N HIS A 5 -9.73 -25.16 -9.11
CA HIS A 5 -8.27 -25.24 -9.20
C HIS A 5 -7.65 -23.92 -9.69
N LYS A 6 -8.28 -23.26 -10.67
CA LYS A 6 -7.83 -21.95 -11.17
C LYS A 6 -7.86 -20.89 -10.07
N LEU A 7 -8.96 -20.83 -9.32
CA LEU A 7 -9.13 -19.90 -8.19
C LEU A 7 -8.14 -20.17 -7.06
N LEU A 8 -7.89 -21.44 -6.73
CA LEU A 8 -6.89 -21.82 -5.73
C LEU A 8 -5.48 -21.33 -6.12
N LEU A 9 -5.06 -21.59 -7.37
CA LEU A 9 -3.76 -21.15 -7.86
C LEU A 9 -3.62 -19.62 -7.80
N ALA A 10 -4.63 -18.89 -8.26
CA ALA A 10 -4.61 -17.43 -8.21
C ALA A 10 -4.61 -16.90 -6.77
N TRP A 11 -5.33 -17.53 -5.84
CA TRP A 11 -5.32 -17.18 -4.42
C TRP A 11 -3.94 -17.40 -3.76
N ILE A 12 -3.24 -18.49 -4.11
CA ILE A 12 -1.86 -18.71 -3.64
C ILE A 12 -0.94 -17.59 -4.14
N LEU A 13 -1.01 -17.28 -5.45
CA LEU A 13 -0.12 -16.29 -6.07
C LEU A 13 -0.39 -14.86 -5.59
N ALA A 14 -1.66 -14.45 -5.49
CA ALA A 14 -2.04 -13.08 -5.14
C ALA A 14 -2.21 -12.84 -3.63
N GLY A 15 -2.38 -13.90 -2.84
CA GLY A 15 -2.62 -13.81 -1.39
C GLY A 15 -1.48 -14.39 -0.56
N VAL A 16 -1.19 -15.69 -0.72
CA VAL A 16 -0.26 -16.42 0.16
C VAL A 16 1.18 -15.99 -0.06
N ILE A 17 1.66 -15.88 -1.31
CA ILE A 17 3.05 -15.50 -1.58
C ILE A 17 3.38 -14.11 -1.01
N PRO A 18 2.60 -13.04 -1.28
CA PRO A 18 2.84 -11.74 -0.65
C PRO A 18 2.82 -11.79 0.88
N PHE A 19 1.92 -12.59 1.46
CA PHE A 19 1.86 -12.75 2.91
C PHE A 19 3.11 -13.45 3.49
N VAL A 20 3.63 -14.48 2.83
CA VAL A 20 4.87 -15.14 3.26
C VAL A 20 6.06 -14.19 3.21
N LEU A 21 6.14 -13.35 2.17
CA LEU A 21 7.16 -12.29 2.08
C LEU A 21 7.02 -11.29 3.23
N GLN A 22 5.81 -10.81 3.50
CA GLN A 22 5.54 -9.89 4.61
C GLN A 22 5.85 -10.51 5.99
N PHE A 23 5.49 -11.79 6.19
CA PHE A 23 5.78 -12.53 7.42
C PHE A 23 7.29 -12.68 7.65
N ARG A 24 8.04 -13.01 6.59
CA ARG A 24 9.50 -13.06 6.64
C ARG A 24 10.11 -11.69 6.98
N SER A 25 9.61 -10.61 6.36
CA SER A 25 10.07 -9.24 6.67
C SER A 25 9.83 -8.91 8.14
N TYR A 26 8.63 -9.17 8.65
CA TYR A 26 8.30 -8.98 10.05
C TYR A 26 9.25 -9.73 10.99
N LEU A 27 9.53 -11.02 10.72
CA LEU A 27 10.43 -11.80 11.56
C LEU A 27 11.85 -11.21 11.62
N LYS A 28 12.37 -10.67 10.51
CA LYS A 28 13.68 -10.01 10.51
C LYS A 28 13.74 -8.83 11.47
N PHE A 29 12.68 -8.02 11.52
CA PHE A 29 12.63 -6.81 12.33
C PHE A 29 12.17 -7.07 13.78
N ALA A 30 11.41 -8.13 14.01
CA ALA A 30 10.97 -8.56 15.34
C ALA A 30 12.05 -9.35 16.11
N THR A 31 13.01 -9.93 15.40
CA THR A 31 14.13 -10.65 16.01
C THR A 31 15.02 -9.66 16.79
N PRO A 32 15.38 -9.95 18.05
CA PRO A 32 16.30 -9.10 18.80
C PRO A 32 17.64 -8.97 18.08
N HIS A 33 18.15 -7.76 18.01
CA HIS A 33 19.42 -7.45 17.36
C HIS A 33 20.46 -7.00 18.38
N LYS A 34 21.73 -7.05 17.97
CA LYS A 34 22.87 -6.62 18.76
C LYS A 34 23.76 -5.74 17.90
N ILE A 35 24.11 -4.57 18.43
CA ILE A 35 24.99 -3.63 17.75
C ILE A 35 26.42 -4.16 17.85
N THR A 36 27.17 -4.10 16.74
CA THR A 36 28.59 -4.46 16.77
C THR A 36 29.33 -3.58 17.80
N GLN A 37 30.04 -4.22 18.73
CA GLN A 37 30.61 -3.55 19.91
C GLN A 37 31.56 -2.39 19.59
N ARG A 38 32.25 -2.43 18.44
CA ARG A 38 33.21 -1.40 18.01
C ARG A 38 32.58 -0.07 17.60
N ILE A 39 31.28 -0.08 17.29
CA ILE A 39 30.52 1.12 16.91
C ILE A 39 29.56 1.58 18.03
N VAL A 40 29.60 0.92 19.19
CA VAL A 40 28.92 1.37 20.42
C VAL A 40 29.83 2.36 21.15
N VAL A 41 29.28 3.49 21.59
CA VAL A 41 30.04 4.49 22.33
C VAL A 41 30.26 4.01 23.78
N PRO A 42 31.51 3.91 24.26
CA PRO A 42 31.78 3.57 25.65
C PRO A 42 31.17 4.57 26.64
N PRO A 43 30.71 4.11 27.82
CA PRO A 43 30.12 5.00 28.82
C PRO A 43 31.16 6.00 29.35
N GLY A 44 30.71 7.23 29.62
CA GLY A 44 31.55 8.28 30.24
C GLY A 44 32.40 9.10 29.27
N LEU A 45 32.26 8.92 27.95
CA LEU A 45 32.93 9.77 26.97
C LEU A 45 32.14 11.06 26.70
N GLU A 46 32.86 12.17 26.55
CA GLU A 46 32.27 13.48 26.24
C GLU A 46 32.03 13.66 24.74
N LYS A 47 30.98 14.40 24.41
CA LYS A 47 30.65 14.79 23.02
C LYS A 47 31.57 15.92 22.58
N VAL A 48 32.30 15.72 21.50
CA VAL A 48 33.18 16.75 20.92
C VAL A 48 32.60 17.27 19.61
N THR A 49 32.57 18.59 19.43
CA THR A 49 32.01 19.27 18.24
C THR A 49 33.06 20.01 17.40
N ASP A 50 34.32 20.03 17.86
CA ASP A 50 35.38 20.81 17.24
C ASP A 50 35.90 20.17 15.95
N ASN A 51 36.13 20.99 14.91
CA ASN A 51 36.69 20.57 13.63
C ASN A 51 35.97 19.35 12.99
N LEU A 52 34.64 19.29 13.13
CA LEU A 52 33.82 18.19 12.61
C LEU A 52 34.11 17.80 11.14
N PRO A 53 34.24 18.74 10.18
CA PRO A 53 34.50 18.36 8.78
C PRO A 53 35.83 17.63 8.58
N GLN A 54 36.81 17.87 9.45
CA GLN A 54 38.12 17.21 9.38
C GLN A 54 38.08 15.80 9.99
N PHE A 55 37.29 15.61 11.05
CA PHE A 55 37.27 14.38 11.82
C PHE A 55 36.15 13.42 11.47
N CYS A 56 35.04 13.96 10.94
CA CYS A 56 33.88 13.24 10.47
C CYS A 56 33.54 13.76 9.06
N PRO A 57 34.34 13.42 8.03
CA PRO A 57 34.24 14.04 6.70
C PRO A 57 33.06 13.55 5.86
N VAL A 58 32.29 12.56 6.31
CA VAL A 58 31.21 11.93 5.53
C VAL A 58 30.07 12.93 5.28
N GLY A 59 29.84 13.25 4.00
CA GLY A 59 28.77 14.16 3.56
C GLY A 59 27.54 13.45 2.99
N GLY A 60 27.66 12.18 2.62
CA GLY A 60 26.57 11.39 2.08
C GLY A 60 26.84 9.90 2.11
N MET A 61 25.77 9.12 1.99
CA MET A 61 25.86 7.67 1.83
C MET A 61 25.04 7.18 0.64
N LEU A 62 25.58 6.17 -0.03
CA LEU A 62 24.86 5.37 -1.00
C LEU A 62 24.53 4.01 -0.37
N LEU A 63 23.24 3.77 -0.17
CA LEU A 63 22.71 2.54 0.43
C LEU A 63 21.69 1.94 -0.54
N SER A 64 21.96 0.72 -1.02
CA SER A 64 21.14 0.03 -2.01
C SER A 64 20.71 0.88 -3.21
N GLY A 65 21.66 1.61 -3.79
CA GLY A 65 21.43 2.51 -4.93
C GLY A 65 20.64 3.79 -4.60
N SER A 66 20.30 4.01 -3.32
CA SER A 66 19.61 5.22 -2.86
C SER A 66 20.59 6.16 -2.14
N TRP A 67 20.57 7.44 -2.52
CA TRP A 67 21.41 8.48 -1.92
C TRP A 67 20.76 9.08 -0.68
N PHE A 68 21.50 9.22 0.41
CA PHE A 68 21.08 9.91 1.63
C PHE A 68 22.08 11.00 2.05
N ASN A 69 21.56 12.14 2.48
CA ASN A 69 22.37 13.25 2.97
C ASN A 69 22.68 13.04 4.45
N ILE A 70 23.96 12.97 4.78
CA ILE A 70 24.42 12.77 6.15
C ILE A 70 24.94 14.09 6.69
N HIS A 71 24.61 14.38 7.95
CA HIS A 71 25.20 15.50 8.67
C HIS A 71 25.78 15.03 10.00
N PRO A 72 27.11 14.96 10.12
CA PRO A 72 27.78 14.72 11.39
C PRO A 72 27.46 15.85 12.39
N THR A 73 27.23 15.48 13.65
CA THR A 73 26.85 16.43 14.70
C THR A 73 27.86 16.55 15.82
N HIS A 74 28.52 15.44 16.17
CA HIS A 74 29.53 15.36 17.23
C HIS A 74 30.30 14.04 17.05
N TYR A 75 31.42 13.90 17.75
CA TYR A 75 32.15 12.64 17.81
C TYR A 75 32.65 12.33 19.22
N PHE A 76 33.01 11.06 19.42
CA PHE A 76 33.63 10.54 20.62
C PHE A 76 35.03 10.02 20.28
N SER A 77 36.01 10.40 21.10
CA SER A 77 37.38 9.89 20.98
C SER A 77 37.48 8.54 21.67
N THR A 78 37.81 7.49 20.91
CA THR A 78 38.01 6.13 21.45
C THR A 78 39.41 5.61 21.08
N PRO A 79 39.92 4.58 21.78
CA PRO A 79 41.19 3.95 21.41
C PRO A 79 41.20 3.34 20.00
N GLN A 80 40.02 3.01 19.44
CA GLN A 80 39.87 2.35 18.16
C GLN A 80 39.69 3.34 16.99
N GLY A 81 39.58 4.64 17.30
CA GLY A 81 39.31 5.70 16.34
C GLY A 81 38.26 6.67 16.84
N ARG A 82 37.71 7.47 15.92
CA ARG A 82 36.65 8.42 16.23
C ARG A 82 35.31 7.83 15.86
N LEU A 83 34.39 7.80 16.83
CA LEU A 83 32.99 7.44 16.60
C LEU A 83 32.21 8.72 16.30
N CYS A 84 31.74 8.86 15.07
CA CYS A 84 31.05 10.06 14.61
C CYS A 84 29.54 9.82 14.65
N HIS A 85 28.82 10.62 15.45
CA HIS A 85 27.37 10.63 15.41
C HIS A 85 26.89 11.46 14.22
N PHE A 86 25.88 10.97 13.53
CA PHE A 86 25.29 11.63 12.37
C PHE A 86 23.77 11.58 12.38
N VAL A 87 23.20 12.50 11.61
CA VAL A 87 21.76 12.55 11.36
C VAL A 87 21.45 12.58 9.87
N VAL A 88 20.28 12.06 9.49
CA VAL A 88 19.61 12.36 8.21
C VAL A 88 18.39 13.21 8.53
N PRO A 89 18.50 14.55 8.48
CA PRO A 89 17.48 15.46 9.01
C PRO A 89 16.08 15.24 8.44
N GLN A 90 16.00 14.82 7.18
CA GLN A 90 14.76 14.61 6.43
C GLN A 90 13.95 13.40 6.93
N PHE A 91 14.57 12.46 7.63
CA PHE A 91 13.98 11.14 7.89
C PHE A 91 14.12 10.68 9.35
N ASN A 92 14.49 11.57 10.28
CA ASN A 92 14.66 11.24 11.70
C ASN A 92 15.54 9.99 11.90
N VAL A 93 16.65 9.96 11.15
CA VAL A 93 17.68 8.93 11.26
C VAL A 93 18.79 9.47 12.12
N HIS A 94 19.22 8.67 13.09
CA HIS A 94 20.36 8.94 13.97
C HIS A 94 21.22 7.70 14.05
N GLY A 95 22.52 7.89 14.00
CA GLY A 95 23.44 6.76 13.95
C GLY A 95 24.86 7.16 14.27
N THR A 96 25.71 6.14 14.35
CA THR A 96 27.14 6.31 14.59
C THR A 96 27.91 5.55 13.53
N PHE A 97 28.96 6.18 13.00
CA PHE A 97 29.89 5.54 12.09
C PHE A 97 31.34 5.59 12.60
N LEU A 98 32.13 4.66 12.10
CA LEU A 98 33.57 4.57 12.30
C LEU A 98 34.26 4.43 10.94
N ILE A 99 35.19 5.34 10.67
CA ILE A 99 36.12 5.23 9.53
C ILE A 99 37.42 4.64 10.07
N ARG A 100 37.90 3.57 9.45
CA ARG A 100 39.19 2.96 9.83
C ARG A 100 40.34 3.70 9.17
N SER A 101 41.48 3.73 9.85
CA SER A 101 42.69 4.44 9.40
C SER A 101 43.43 3.76 8.24
N ARG A 102 43.17 2.48 7.98
CA ARG A 102 43.81 1.73 6.90
C ARG A 102 42.91 1.66 5.68
N THR A 103 43.52 1.86 4.51
CA THR A 103 42.87 1.58 3.23
C THR A 103 42.46 0.11 3.18
N SER A 104 41.34 -0.17 2.52
CA SER A 104 40.78 -1.51 2.38
C SER A 104 40.34 -1.72 0.95
N GLU A 105 40.21 -2.98 0.53
CA GLU A 105 39.57 -3.31 -0.73
C GLU A 105 38.16 -2.67 -0.78
N PRO A 106 37.85 -1.92 -1.84
CA PRO A 106 36.56 -1.25 -1.97
C PRO A 106 35.42 -2.25 -2.10
N TYR A 107 34.25 -1.91 -1.57
CA TYR A 107 33.04 -2.71 -1.80
C TYR A 107 32.61 -2.64 -3.27
N TYR A 108 31.87 -3.64 -3.72
CA TYR A 108 31.39 -3.73 -5.11
C TYR A 108 30.45 -2.57 -5.53
N THR A 109 29.92 -1.81 -4.56
CA THR A 109 29.10 -0.60 -4.79
C THR A 109 29.94 0.67 -4.92
N THR A 110 31.23 0.62 -4.59
CA THR A 110 32.15 1.74 -4.65
C THR A 110 32.60 1.98 -6.10
N PRO A 111 32.63 3.23 -6.60
CA PRO A 111 33.05 3.50 -7.97
C PRO A 111 34.55 3.27 -8.17
N SER A 112 34.94 2.97 -9.41
CA SER A 112 36.32 2.59 -9.76
C SER A 112 37.35 3.69 -9.52
N ASN A 113 36.95 4.96 -9.51
CA ASN A 113 37.85 6.08 -9.21
C ASN A 113 38.26 6.14 -7.73
N CYS A 114 37.53 5.46 -6.83
CA CYS A 114 37.77 5.46 -5.39
C CYS A 114 38.63 4.29 -4.90
N VAL A 115 39.12 3.41 -5.79
CA VAL A 115 39.77 2.14 -5.40
C VAL A 115 40.99 2.34 -4.49
N ASN A 116 41.80 3.36 -4.75
CA ASN A 116 43.02 3.64 -3.96
C ASN A 116 42.76 4.54 -2.73
N ASP A 117 41.57 5.12 -2.66
CA ASP A 117 41.16 6.14 -1.68
C ASP A 117 39.97 5.64 -0.84
N SER A 118 39.87 4.31 -0.70
CA SER A 118 38.81 3.62 0.02
C SER A 118 39.26 3.14 1.39
N PHE A 119 38.52 3.56 2.42
CA PHE A 119 38.74 3.18 3.81
C PHE A 119 37.59 2.30 4.30
N SER A 120 37.89 1.36 5.19
CA SER A 120 36.85 0.51 5.77
C SER A 120 35.90 1.35 6.62
N TYR A 121 34.61 1.12 6.40
CA TYR A 121 33.53 1.88 7.00
C TYR A 121 32.53 0.96 7.69
N ASP A 122 32.23 1.23 8.95
CA ASP A 122 31.20 0.54 9.73
C ASP A 122 30.23 1.60 10.26
N GLN A 123 28.92 1.34 10.20
CA GLN A 123 27.94 2.19 10.84
C GLN A 123 26.73 1.42 11.32
N TYR A 124 26.01 2.00 12.27
CA TYR A 124 24.62 1.65 12.50
C TYR A 124 23.78 2.92 12.55
N PHE A 125 22.50 2.79 12.25
CA PHE A 125 21.54 3.82 12.55
C PHE A 125 20.21 3.25 13.02
N TYR A 126 19.45 4.12 13.65
CA TYR A 126 18.04 3.96 13.88
C TYR A 126 17.28 5.03 13.11
N HIS A 127 16.20 4.64 12.46
CA HIS A 127 15.26 5.54 11.83
C HIS A 127 13.93 5.48 12.57
N GLY A 128 13.51 6.61 13.16
CA GLY A 128 12.27 6.67 13.93
C GLY A 128 11.02 6.40 13.08
N SER A 129 10.06 5.67 13.64
CA SER A 129 8.73 5.47 13.04
C SER A 129 7.77 6.62 13.42
N ILE A 130 6.53 6.58 12.92
CA ILE A 130 5.42 7.46 13.34
C ILE A 130 4.87 7.04 14.74
N GLY A 131 5.40 5.95 15.32
CA GLY A 131 5.07 5.44 16.66
C GLY A 131 6.23 5.49 17.67
N PHE A 132 6.19 4.63 18.68
CA PHE A 132 7.15 4.62 19.81
C PHE A 132 8.45 3.83 19.56
N TYR A 133 8.74 3.45 18.31
CA TYR A 133 9.88 2.60 17.97
C TYR A 133 10.65 3.13 16.75
N ALA A 134 11.87 2.61 16.56
CA ALA A 134 12.72 2.90 15.43
C ALA A 134 13.22 1.61 14.76
N PHE A 135 13.41 1.68 13.44
CA PHE A 135 14.03 0.63 12.65
C PHE A 135 15.54 0.72 12.76
N TYR A 136 16.18 -0.38 13.13
CA TYR A 136 17.62 -0.53 13.19
C TYR A 136 18.16 -1.09 11.89
N GLU A 137 19.26 -0.50 11.44
CA GLU A 137 20.09 -1.05 10.38
C GLU A 137 21.56 -0.93 10.77
N GLU A 138 22.30 -2.03 10.59
CA GLU A 138 23.75 -2.04 10.68
C GLU A 138 24.32 -2.28 9.29
N GLN A 139 25.35 -1.50 8.95
CA GLN A 139 25.95 -1.50 7.63
C GLN A 139 27.47 -1.54 7.71
N LYS A 140 28.02 -2.08 6.64
CA LYS A 140 29.46 -2.11 6.37
C LYS A 140 29.71 -1.64 4.95
N GLY A 141 30.90 -1.11 4.68
CA GLY A 141 31.20 -0.60 3.35
C GLY A 141 32.58 0.03 3.24
N SER A 142 32.69 0.92 2.26
CA SER A 142 33.88 1.72 2.01
C SER A 142 33.55 3.20 1.98
N TYR A 143 34.34 3.99 2.69
CA TYR A 143 34.34 5.44 2.61
C TYR A 143 35.37 5.89 1.57
N CYS A 144 34.95 6.70 0.60
CA CYS A 144 35.84 7.30 -0.39
C CYS A 144 36.22 8.73 0.02
N SER A 145 37.53 8.99 0.16
CA SER A 145 38.03 10.33 0.53
C SER A 145 38.00 11.34 -0.62
N ILE A 146 37.87 10.90 -1.87
CA ILE A 146 37.81 11.78 -3.05
C ILE A 146 36.49 12.58 -3.08
N ASP A 147 35.38 11.91 -2.80
CA ASP A 147 34.02 12.48 -2.92
C ASP A 147 33.28 12.58 -1.57
N ASN A 148 33.93 12.20 -0.47
CA ASN A 148 33.37 12.19 0.88
C ASN A 148 32.11 11.33 1.05
N THR A 149 31.99 10.25 0.26
CA THR A 149 30.81 9.39 0.25
C THR A 149 31.09 8.03 0.89
N ALA A 150 30.15 7.56 1.70
CA ALA A 150 30.12 6.18 2.22
C ALA A 150 29.30 5.28 1.28
N TYR A 151 29.95 4.27 0.70
CA TYR A 151 29.34 3.25 -0.14
C TYR A 151 29.09 2.00 0.71
N ILE A 152 27.84 1.76 1.08
CA ILE A 152 27.50 0.83 2.16
C ILE A 152 26.48 -0.22 1.74
N VAL A 153 26.53 -1.36 2.44
CA VAL A 153 25.59 -2.47 2.29
C VAL A 153 25.05 -2.89 3.65
N GLY A 154 23.78 -3.29 3.69
CA GLY A 154 23.14 -3.78 4.90
C GLY A 154 23.78 -5.09 5.40
N GLN A 155 23.97 -5.16 6.72
CA GLN A 155 24.53 -6.29 7.45
C GLN A 155 23.56 -6.82 8.52
N GLY A 156 22.87 -5.93 9.23
CA GLY A 156 21.98 -6.27 10.34
C GLY A 156 20.68 -5.47 10.29
N LEU A 157 19.60 -6.07 10.77
CA LEU A 157 18.27 -5.46 10.86
C LEU A 157 17.64 -5.76 12.21
N GLY A 158 16.73 -4.89 12.63
CA GLY A 158 16.03 -5.03 13.90
C GLY A 158 15.17 -3.81 14.21
N THR A 159 14.63 -3.75 15.41
CA THR A 159 13.81 -2.63 15.87
C THR A 159 14.04 -2.38 17.35
N PHE A 160 13.85 -1.15 17.81
CA PHE A 160 13.97 -0.83 19.24
C PHE A 160 12.93 0.22 19.64
N ASP A 161 12.40 0.11 20.85
CA ASP A 161 11.41 1.06 21.40
C ASP A 161 12.10 2.38 21.80
N ILE A 162 12.48 3.16 20.80
CA ILE A 162 13.13 4.46 20.93
C ILE A 162 12.63 5.40 19.83
N ASN A 163 12.42 6.68 20.15
CA ASN A 163 12.12 7.71 19.17
C ASN A 163 12.41 9.12 19.73
N GLY A 164 12.25 10.14 18.88
CA GLY A 164 12.30 11.54 19.30
C GLY A 164 13.66 11.96 19.91
N PRO A 165 13.66 12.75 20.99
CA PRO A 165 14.91 13.20 21.62
C PRO A 165 15.81 12.05 22.11
N SER A 166 15.22 11.00 22.69
CA SER A 166 15.99 9.84 23.17
C SER A 166 16.78 9.16 22.05
N LEU A 167 16.23 9.16 20.83
CA LEU A 167 16.91 8.62 19.65
C LEU A 167 18.14 9.45 19.25
N ALA A 168 18.09 10.77 19.40
CA ALA A 168 19.21 11.67 19.11
C ALA A 168 20.36 11.58 20.13
N GLU A 169 20.09 10.97 21.29
CA GLU A 169 21.06 10.77 22.37
C GLU A 169 21.51 9.31 22.48
N ASP A 170 21.04 8.43 21.60
CA ASP A 170 21.40 7.01 21.64
C ASP A 170 22.89 6.80 21.32
N THR A 171 23.57 6.16 22.26
CA THR A 171 24.99 5.80 22.18
C THR A 171 25.22 4.33 21.85
N GLY A 172 24.13 3.59 21.63
CA GLY A 172 24.17 2.14 21.43
C GLY A 172 24.20 1.36 22.75
N SER A 173 24.22 0.03 22.66
CA SER A 173 24.33 -0.86 23.83
C SER A 173 25.06 -2.14 23.45
N TYR A 174 25.73 -2.72 24.43
CA TYR A 174 26.35 -4.04 24.33
C TYR A 174 25.33 -5.19 24.48
N ASP A 175 24.12 -4.88 24.94
CA ASP A 175 23.02 -5.83 25.14
C ASP A 175 22.16 -6.00 23.89
N TYR A 176 21.37 -7.07 23.87
CA TYR A 176 20.35 -7.27 22.85
C TYR A 176 19.24 -6.22 22.99
N ARG A 177 18.84 -5.67 21.85
CA ARG A 177 17.74 -4.70 21.73
C ARG A 177 16.62 -5.29 20.90
N LYS A 178 15.38 -4.91 21.21
CA LYS A 178 14.17 -5.30 20.47
C LYS A 178 13.04 -4.29 20.72
N SER A 179 12.08 -4.20 19.81
CA SER A 179 10.85 -3.43 20.01
C SER A 179 9.70 -4.35 20.38
N TYR A 180 9.12 -4.16 21.56
CA TYR A 180 7.88 -4.84 21.96
C TYR A 180 6.69 -4.27 21.19
N TRP A 181 6.69 -2.96 20.91
CA TRP A 181 5.62 -2.32 20.16
C TRP A 181 5.51 -2.87 18.73
N TYR A 182 6.63 -2.92 18.00
CA TYR A 182 6.69 -3.48 16.66
C TYR A 182 6.22 -4.94 16.65
N CYS A 183 6.71 -5.75 17.60
CA CYS A 183 6.28 -7.13 17.74
C CYS A 183 4.76 -7.24 17.91
N PHE A 184 4.19 -6.46 18.82
CA PHE A 184 2.75 -6.50 19.10
C PHE A 184 1.89 -6.01 17.93
N ALA A 185 2.17 -4.81 17.42
CA ALA A 185 1.41 -4.22 16.31
C ALA A 185 1.52 -5.05 15.02
N GLY A 186 2.72 -5.53 14.70
CA GLY A 186 2.95 -6.41 13.56
C GLY A 186 2.26 -7.77 13.72
N ALA A 187 2.22 -8.35 14.92
CA ALA A 187 1.49 -9.59 15.18
C ALA A 187 -0.03 -9.42 14.97
N ILE A 188 -0.61 -8.30 15.42
CA ILE A 188 -2.02 -7.96 15.14
C ILE A 188 -2.27 -7.86 13.63
N TRP A 189 -1.40 -7.14 12.92
CA TRP A 189 -1.52 -6.97 11.48
C TRP A 189 -1.44 -8.29 10.71
N LEU A 190 -0.47 -9.14 11.04
CA LEU A 190 -0.32 -10.46 10.42
C LEU A 190 -1.51 -11.37 10.73
N THR A 191 -1.99 -11.36 11.97
CA THR A 191 -3.18 -12.11 12.38
C THR A 191 -4.40 -11.66 11.57
N TYR A 192 -4.59 -10.35 11.42
CA TYR A 192 -5.65 -9.80 10.58
C TYR A 192 -5.53 -10.27 9.13
N ARG A 193 -4.33 -10.23 8.54
CA ARG A 193 -4.06 -10.73 7.18
C ARG A 193 -4.40 -12.22 7.03
N VAL A 194 -4.08 -13.06 8.02
CA VAL A 194 -4.45 -14.49 8.03
C VAL A 194 -5.97 -14.65 7.96
N PHE A 195 -6.74 -13.86 8.71
CA PHE A 195 -8.20 -13.90 8.62
C PHE A 195 -8.73 -13.46 7.25
N VAL A 196 -8.13 -12.43 6.65
CA VAL A 196 -8.46 -12.00 5.27
C VAL A 196 -8.17 -13.11 4.26
N LEU A 197 -7.02 -13.78 4.37
CA LEU A 197 -6.65 -14.91 3.51
C LEU A 197 -7.62 -16.09 3.68
N ARG A 198 -7.97 -16.43 4.92
CA ARG A 198 -8.92 -17.51 5.22
C ARG A 198 -10.31 -17.25 4.65
N ARG A 199 -10.86 -16.04 4.86
CA ARG A 199 -12.20 -15.71 4.30
C ARG A 199 -12.17 -15.70 2.77
N SER A 200 -11.08 -15.20 2.17
CA SER A 200 -10.90 -15.16 0.72
C SER A 200 -10.82 -16.59 0.14
N PHE A 201 -10.05 -17.48 0.77
CA PHE A 201 -9.96 -18.89 0.40
C PHE A 201 -11.36 -19.53 0.37
N ILE A 202 -12.12 -19.42 1.45
CA ILE A 202 -13.45 -20.05 1.53
C ILE A 202 -14.38 -19.50 0.43
N SER A 203 -14.36 -18.19 0.18
CA SER A 203 -15.14 -17.55 -0.88
C SER A 203 -14.75 -18.06 -2.27
N CYS A 204 -13.45 -18.16 -2.55
CA CYS A 204 -12.92 -18.72 -3.80
C CYS A 204 -13.32 -20.18 -4.00
N MET A 205 -13.25 -21.01 -2.97
CA MET A 205 -13.62 -22.42 -3.06
C MET A 205 -15.12 -22.61 -3.26
N ARG A 206 -15.96 -21.81 -2.61
CA ARG A 206 -17.42 -21.85 -2.81
C ARG A 206 -17.81 -21.38 -4.20
N HIS A 207 -17.23 -20.29 -4.68
CA HIS A 207 -17.50 -19.79 -6.02
C HIS A 207 -17.02 -20.77 -7.10
N GLY A 208 -15.83 -21.34 -6.93
CA GLY A 208 -15.30 -22.37 -7.84
C GLY A 208 -16.18 -23.61 -7.89
N ARG A 209 -16.67 -24.09 -6.74
CA ARG A 209 -17.61 -25.22 -6.68
C ARG A 209 -18.92 -24.90 -7.41
N MET A 210 -19.50 -23.72 -7.16
CA MET A 210 -20.73 -23.28 -7.84
C MET A 210 -20.52 -23.17 -9.36
N CYS A 211 -19.38 -22.67 -9.83
CA CYS A 211 -19.03 -22.69 -11.25
C CYS A 211 -18.97 -24.13 -11.79
N ASP A 212 -18.28 -25.03 -11.10
CA ASP A 212 -18.13 -26.42 -11.51
C ASP A 212 -19.49 -27.17 -11.52
N GLU A 213 -20.38 -26.91 -10.55
CA GLU A 213 -21.75 -27.46 -10.46
C GLU A 213 -22.67 -26.92 -11.57
N MET A 214 -22.53 -25.65 -11.96
CA MET A 214 -23.28 -25.02 -13.05
C MET A 214 -22.65 -25.24 -14.43
N ASN A 215 -21.57 -26.03 -14.52
CA ASN A 215 -20.79 -26.26 -15.73
C ASN A 215 -20.27 -24.96 -16.40
N GLU A 216 -19.93 -23.97 -15.57
CA GLU A 216 -19.45 -22.67 -15.97
C GLU A 216 -17.93 -22.59 -15.82
N SER A 217 -17.25 -22.19 -16.90
CA SER A 217 -15.80 -22.04 -16.87
C SER A 217 -15.39 -20.60 -16.53
N LEU A 218 -14.24 -20.46 -15.88
CA LEU A 218 -13.59 -19.17 -15.62
C LEU A 218 -12.32 -19.00 -16.45
N ASN A 219 -12.20 -17.84 -17.09
CA ASN A 219 -11.00 -17.41 -17.80
C ASN A 219 -9.95 -16.84 -16.83
N ARG A 220 -8.68 -16.80 -17.24
CA ARG A 220 -7.57 -16.30 -16.39
C ARG A 220 -7.84 -14.92 -15.80
N LYS A 221 -8.41 -14.00 -16.60
CA LYS A 221 -8.73 -12.63 -16.16
C LYS A 221 -9.82 -12.63 -15.08
N GLU A 222 -10.88 -13.39 -15.29
CA GLU A 222 -12.02 -13.50 -14.35
C GLU A 222 -11.56 -14.04 -13.00
N VAL A 223 -10.72 -15.08 -13.02
CA VAL A 223 -10.13 -15.70 -11.83
C VAL A 223 -9.32 -14.69 -11.02
N VAL A 224 -8.45 -13.92 -11.67
CA VAL A 224 -7.60 -12.93 -10.98
C VAL A 224 -8.43 -11.80 -10.38
N VAL A 225 -9.39 -11.27 -11.14
CA VAL A 225 -10.31 -10.21 -10.67
C VAL A 225 -11.09 -10.69 -9.44
N PHE A 226 -11.69 -11.88 -9.52
CA PHE A 226 -12.47 -12.44 -8.42
C PHE A 226 -11.62 -12.58 -7.16
N VAL A 227 -10.44 -13.20 -7.26
CA VAL A 227 -9.52 -13.36 -6.11
C VAL A 227 -9.13 -12.02 -5.51
N GLN A 228 -8.83 -11.01 -6.34
CA GLN A 228 -8.43 -9.69 -5.85
C GLN A 228 -9.55 -8.91 -5.18
N GLU A 229 -10.82 -9.09 -5.60
CA GLU A 229 -12.00 -8.60 -4.87
C GLU A 229 -12.13 -9.30 -3.51
N GLN A 230 -11.95 -10.63 -3.45
CA GLN A 230 -12.05 -11.38 -2.19
C GLN A 230 -10.89 -11.11 -1.20
N LEU A 231 -9.72 -10.67 -1.70
CA LEU A 231 -8.57 -10.23 -0.90
C LEU A 231 -8.67 -8.78 -0.40
N ARG A 232 -9.81 -8.12 -0.59
CA ARG A 232 -10.03 -6.77 -0.05
C ARG A 232 -9.76 -6.73 1.45
N LEU A 233 -9.18 -5.62 1.92
CA LEU A 233 -8.92 -5.42 3.35
C LEU A 233 -10.19 -5.06 4.11
N ALA A 234 -10.93 -4.02 3.70
CA ALA A 234 -12.16 -3.62 4.36
C ALA A 234 -13.34 -4.55 4.00
N ALA A 235 -14.18 -4.86 4.97
CA ALA A 235 -15.44 -5.58 4.74
C ALA A 235 -16.53 -4.66 4.16
N HIS A 236 -17.61 -5.25 3.63
CA HIS A 236 -18.80 -4.48 3.26
C HIS A 236 -19.44 -3.84 4.49
N GLY A 237 -19.83 -2.58 4.38
CA GLY A 237 -20.39 -1.81 5.49
C GLY A 237 -19.35 -1.27 6.49
N ALA A 238 -18.05 -1.36 6.19
CA ALA A 238 -17.02 -0.72 7.00
C ALA A 238 -17.27 0.80 7.13
N THR A 239 -17.10 1.34 8.34
CA THR A 239 -17.09 2.77 8.62
C THR A 239 -15.68 3.33 8.35
N ASN A 240 -15.56 4.66 8.31
CA ASN A 240 -14.24 5.29 8.16
C ASN A 240 -13.34 5.10 9.39
N TYR A 241 -13.91 4.92 10.57
CA TYR A 241 -13.14 4.52 11.76
C TYR A 241 -12.50 3.14 11.56
N HIS A 242 -13.27 2.16 11.10
CA HIS A 242 -12.70 0.84 10.81
C HIS A 242 -11.63 0.91 9.71
N ARG A 243 -11.85 1.67 8.64
CA ARG A 243 -10.85 1.86 7.57
C ARG A 243 -9.59 2.55 8.09
N ALA A 244 -9.70 3.54 8.97
CA ALA A 244 -8.56 4.24 9.55
C ALA A 244 -7.67 3.30 10.39
N VAL A 245 -8.26 2.40 11.18
CA VAL A 245 -7.50 1.40 11.95
C VAL A 245 -6.72 0.46 11.02
N VAL A 246 -7.36 -0.04 9.96
CA VAL A 246 -6.67 -0.92 9.00
C VAL A 246 -5.61 -0.15 8.20
N LEU A 247 -5.86 1.13 7.88
CA LEU A 247 -4.91 1.99 7.20
C LEU A 247 -3.65 2.21 8.04
N TYR A 248 -3.79 2.42 9.35
CA TYR A 248 -2.67 2.52 10.27
C TYR A 248 -1.79 1.25 10.23
N LEU A 249 -2.39 0.07 10.41
CA LEU A 249 -1.66 -1.20 10.35
C LEU A 249 -1.01 -1.45 8.98
N LEU A 250 -1.67 -1.01 7.90
CA LEU A 250 -1.13 -1.10 6.55
C LEU A 250 0.09 -0.19 6.35
N VAL A 251 0.08 1.04 6.90
CA VAL A 251 1.22 1.96 6.84
C VAL A 251 2.43 1.37 7.56
N GLU A 252 2.25 0.81 8.76
CA GLU A 252 3.33 0.11 9.49
C GLU A 252 3.93 -1.05 8.66
N GLY A 253 3.08 -1.79 7.94
CA GLY A 253 3.51 -2.84 7.01
C GLY A 253 4.28 -2.30 5.79
N ILE A 254 3.86 -1.17 5.21
CA ILE A 254 4.55 -0.51 4.09
C ILE A 254 5.92 -0.01 4.52
N MET A 255 6.02 0.60 5.70
CA MET A 255 7.30 1.07 6.23
C MET A 255 8.27 -0.11 6.35
N THR A 256 7.84 -1.23 6.95
CA THR A 256 8.65 -2.45 7.04
C THR A 256 9.18 -2.91 5.67
N ASP A 257 8.34 -2.95 4.65
CA ASP A 257 8.73 -3.36 3.29
C ASP A 257 9.69 -2.36 2.64
N LEU A 258 9.45 -1.07 2.82
CA LEU A 258 10.29 0.02 2.33
C LEU A 258 11.70 -0.06 2.93
N PHE A 259 11.79 -0.25 4.25
CA PHE A 259 13.08 -0.40 4.93
C PHE A 259 13.83 -1.61 4.44
N LEU A 260 13.17 -2.76 4.30
CA LEU A 260 13.84 -3.96 3.81
C LEU A 260 14.42 -3.76 2.40
N LEU A 261 13.72 -2.97 1.58
CA LEU A 261 14.11 -2.65 0.22
C LEU A 261 15.30 -1.69 0.14
N ILE A 262 15.37 -0.73 1.08
CA ILE A 262 16.50 0.19 1.20
C ILE A 262 17.71 -0.54 1.81
N ALA A 263 17.49 -1.49 2.71
CA ALA A 263 18.56 -2.13 3.45
C ALA A 263 19.24 -3.31 2.73
N ASN A 264 18.57 -3.93 1.76
CA ASN A 264 19.11 -5.12 1.09
C ASN A 264 19.31 -4.87 -0.39
N ASP A 265 20.48 -5.29 -0.89
CA ASP A 265 20.77 -5.37 -2.31
C ASP A 265 20.45 -6.76 -2.88
N GLY A 266 20.21 -6.81 -4.20
CA GLY A 266 20.12 -8.05 -4.96
C GLY A 266 18.71 -8.56 -5.28
N ILE A 267 18.63 -9.79 -5.80
CA ILE A 267 17.39 -10.35 -6.38
C ILE A 267 16.30 -10.53 -5.31
N LEU A 268 16.67 -10.92 -4.10
CA LEU A 268 15.72 -11.08 -2.99
C LEU A 268 15.06 -9.75 -2.59
N ALA A 269 15.81 -8.65 -2.63
CA ALA A 269 15.25 -7.30 -2.42
C ALA A 269 14.30 -6.91 -3.55
N LYS A 270 14.64 -7.26 -4.80
CA LYS A 270 13.76 -7.03 -5.96
C LYS A 270 12.43 -7.79 -5.87
N ILE A 271 12.41 -8.97 -5.24
CA ILE A 271 11.16 -9.70 -4.99
C ILE A 271 10.26 -8.96 -3.98
N GLN A 272 10.85 -8.21 -3.04
CA GLN A 272 10.09 -7.41 -2.07
C GLN A 272 9.25 -6.31 -2.72
N TYR A 273 9.61 -5.84 -3.92
CA TYR A 273 8.79 -4.91 -4.69
C TYR A 273 7.37 -5.43 -4.94
N VAL A 274 7.18 -6.76 -5.01
CA VAL A 274 5.85 -7.36 -5.16
C VAL A 274 4.99 -7.13 -3.92
N SER A 275 5.55 -7.34 -2.73
CA SER A 275 4.86 -7.05 -1.46
C SER A 275 4.56 -5.55 -1.32
N MET A 276 5.56 -4.72 -1.66
CA MET A 276 5.43 -3.26 -1.58
C MET A 276 4.34 -2.73 -2.51
N GLY A 277 4.32 -3.15 -3.79
CA GLY A 277 3.30 -2.76 -4.75
C GLY A 277 1.89 -3.12 -4.28
N TYR A 278 1.72 -4.35 -3.78
CA TYR A 278 0.45 -4.82 -3.24
C TYR A 278 -0.03 -3.99 -2.03
N ASN A 279 0.86 -3.68 -1.09
CA ASN A 279 0.54 -2.86 0.08
C ASN A 279 0.24 -1.39 -0.31
N LEU A 280 1.01 -0.81 -1.23
CA LEU A 280 0.79 0.56 -1.74
C LEU A 280 -0.55 0.69 -2.48
N SER A 281 -0.93 -0.33 -3.24
CA SER A 281 -2.22 -0.40 -3.91
C SER A 281 -3.38 -0.46 -2.93
N ALA A 282 -3.25 -1.30 -1.91
CA ALA A 282 -4.24 -1.40 -0.85
C ALA A 282 -4.40 -0.05 -0.11
N LEU A 283 -3.30 0.69 0.07
CA LEU A 283 -3.32 2.01 0.70
C LEU A 283 -4.08 3.02 -0.16
N LEU A 284 -3.76 3.12 -1.45
CA LEU A 284 -4.46 4.03 -2.37
C LEU A 284 -5.96 3.72 -2.45
N VAL A 285 -6.32 2.43 -2.54
CA VAL A 285 -7.73 2.00 -2.54
C VAL A 285 -8.42 2.37 -1.24
N MET A 286 -7.80 2.12 -0.09
CA MET A 286 -8.41 2.37 1.21
C MET A 286 -8.64 3.87 1.46
N VAL A 287 -7.66 4.70 1.12
CA VAL A 287 -7.78 6.16 1.18
C VAL A 287 -8.91 6.64 0.26
N PHE A 288 -8.98 6.10 -0.97
CA PHE A 288 -10.07 6.44 -1.88
C PHE A 288 -11.43 5.97 -1.38
N GLU A 289 -11.55 4.78 -0.79
CA GLU A 289 -12.80 4.29 -0.20
C GLU A 289 -13.28 5.16 0.96
N MET A 290 -12.36 5.66 1.79
CA MET A 290 -12.69 6.62 2.85
C MET A 290 -13.27 7.89 2.26
N PHE A 291 -12.66 8.43 1.20
CA PHE A 291 -13.17 9.60 0.49
C PHE A 291 -14.50 9.33 -0.25
N GLU A 292 -14.62 8.19 -0.93
CA GLU A 292 -15.81 7.74 -1.67
C GLU A 292 -17.03 7.57 -0.76
N SER A 293 -16.82 7.25 0.52
CA SER A 293 -17.90 7.15 1.51
C SER A 293 -18.44 8.51 2.00
N THR A 294 -17.76 9.61 1.69
CA THR A 294 -18.20 10.96 2.07
C THR A 294 -19.16 11.55 1.03
N PRO A 295 -20.10 12.43 1.42
CA PRO A 295 -21.04 13.05 0.49
C PRO A 295 -20.40 14.07 -0.46
N TRP A 296 -19.10 14.37 -0.32
CA TRP A 296 -18.42 15.43 -1.06
C TRP A 296 -18.12 15.06 -2.52
N LEU A 297 -18.07 13.76 -2.85
CA LEU A 297 -17.74 13.30 -4.19
C LEU A 297 -18.99 13.00 -5.01
N ARG A 298 -19.29 13.86 -5.98
CA ARG A 298 -20.39 13.63 -6.94
C ARG A 298 -20.15 12.33 -7.73
N GLU A 299 -21.22 11.58 -7.99
CA GLU A 299 -21.23 10.29 -8.71
C GLU A 299 -20.43 10.32 -10.03
N LYS A 300 -20.62 11.37 -10.85
CA LYS A 300 -19.90 11.55 -12.12
C LYS A 300 -18.39 11.54 -11.95
N TRP A 301 -17.87 12.23 -10.92
CA TRP A 301 -16.44 12.29 -10.62
C TRP A 301 -15.96 11.01 -9.95
N ARG A 302 -16.76 10.44 -9.04
CA ARG A 302 -16.48 9.15 -8.41
C ARG A 302 -16.18 8.06 -9.43
N VAL A 303 -17.09 7.86 -10.39
CA VAL A 303 -16.96 6.82 -11.42
C VAL A 303 -15.79 7.13 -12.34
N ARG A 304 -15.61 8.39 -12.76
CA ARG A 304 -14.49 8.80 -13.62
C ARG A 304 -13.14 8.52 -12.96
N ILE A 305 -12.96 8.91 -11.70
CA ILE A 305 -11.72 8.67 -10.93
C ILE A 305 -11.50 7.17 -10.77
N LYS A 306 -12.53 6.41 -10.41
CA LYS A 306 -12.43 4.97 -10.19
C LYS A 306 -12.05 4.21 -11.46
N ARG A 307 -12.64 4.54 -12.61
CA ARG A 307 -12.25 3.93 -13.91
C ARG A 307 -10.82 4.29 -14.32
N LEU A 308 -10.37 5.52 -14.04
CA LEU A 308 -9.05 6.00 -14.44
C LEU A 308 -7.91 5.48 -13.55
N LEU A 309 -8.12 5.44 -12.23
CA LEU A 309 -7.05 5.17 -11.25
C LEU A 309 -7.17 3.81 -10.56
N PHE A 310 -8.36 3.21 -10.57
CA PHE A 310 -8.68 2.01 -9.80
C PHE A 310 -9.27 0.94 -10.71
N SER A 311 -8.48 0.52 -11.71
CA SER A 311 -8.84 -0.54 -12.64
C SER A 311 -7.87 -1.71 -12.65
N TYR A 312 -8.43 -2.92 -12.76
CA TYR A 312 -7.67 -4.16 -12.69
C TYR A 312 -6.54 -4.25 -13.73
N GLU A 313 -6.72 -3.64 -14.89
CA GLU A 313 -5.73 -3.64 -15.98
C GLU A 313 -4.56 -2.68 -15.76
N THR A 314 -4.71 -1.65 -14.92
CA THR A 314 -3.72 -0.58 -14.74
C THR A 314 -2.95 -0.70 -13.44
N VAL A 315 -3.57 -1.33 -12.44
CA VAL A 315 -3.11 -1.38 -11.06
C VAL A 315 -1.77 -2.08 -10.93
N PHE A 316 -1.64 -3.27 -11.51
CA PHE A 316 -0.40 -4.04 -11.52
C PHE A 316 0.74 -3.29 -12.22
N VAL A 317 0.48 -2.71 -13.40
CA VAL A 317 1.49 -1.96 -14.16
C VAL A 317 1.94 -0.71 -13.38
N GLY A 318 0.99 0.02 -12.80
CA GLY A 318 1.27 1.17 -11.96
C GLY A 318 2.16 0.84 -10.77
N GLU A 319 1.88 -0.28 -10.09
CA GLU A 319 2.68 -0.75 -8.96
C GLU A 319 4.10 -1.16 -9.36
N VAL A 320 4.25 -1.95 -10.43
CA VAL A 320 5.56 -2.44 -10.89
C VAL A 320 6.45 -1.31 -11.35
N ILE A 321 5.93 -0.37 -12.15
CA ILE A 321 6.71 0.77 -12.64
C ILE A 321 7.08 1.71 -11.49
N THR A 322 6.14 1.99 -10.58
CA THR A 322 6.43 2.84 -9.41
C THR A 322 7.49 2.21 -8.53
N ALA A 323 7.37 0.91 -8.25
CA ALA A 323 8.35 0.16 -7.49
C ALA A 323 9.75 0.26 -8.12
N ALA A 324 9.85 0.07 -9.44
CA ALA A 324 11.13 0.17 -10.17
C ALA A 324 11.74 1.58 -10.13
N LEU A 325 10.92 2.64 -10.12
CA LEU A 325 11.38 4.03 -10.15
C LEU A 325 11.56 4.65 -8.76
N GLN A 326 11.08 4.01 -7.71
CA GLN A 326 11.05 4.57 -6.36
C GLN A 326 12.44 4.93 -5.82
N GLN A 327 13.43 4.04 -5.98
CA GLN A 327 14.81 4.30 -5.53
C GLN A 327 15.39 5.54 -6.25
N TYR A 328 15.13 5.66 -7.55
CA TYR A 328 15.54 6.82 -8.33
C TYR A 328 14.85 8.10 -7.86
N SER A 329 13.52 8.04 -7.61
CA SER A 329 12.76 9.17 -7.08
C SER A 329 13.28 9.61 -5.70
N LEU A 330 13.62 8.66 -4.81
CA LEU A 330 14.20 8.96 -3.50
C LEU A 330 15.55 9.67 -3.63
N THR A 331 16.44 9.16 -4.48
CA THR A 331 17.74 9.80 -4.76
C THR A 331 17.57 11.21 -5.32
N LEU A 332 16.66 11.39 -6.27
CA LEU A 332 16.40 12.70 -6.87
C LEU A 332 15.86 13.70 -5.83
N LEU A 333 14.94 13.27 -4.97
CA LEU A 333 14.41 14.07 -3.88
C LEU A 333 15.52 14.46 -2.90
N ASN A 334 16.37 13.53 -2.49
CA ASN A 334 17.45 13.82 -1.55
C ASN A 334 18.51 14.75 -2.15
N ARG A 335 18.72 14.72 -3.47
CA ARG A 335 19.60 15.67 -4.17
C ARG A 335 18.97 17.04 -4.45
N SER A 336 17.68 17.20 -4.20
CA SER A 336 16.97 18.48 -4.33
C SER A 336 17.31 19.44 -3.17
N LYS A 337 16.57 20.55 -3.05
CA LYS A 337 16.66 21.49 -1.92
C LYS A 337 16.43 20.83 -0.55
N LEU A 338 15.89 19.61 -0.49
CA LEU A 338 15.80 18.84 0.76
C LEU A 338 17.16 18.62 1.43
N LYS A 339 18.28 18.62 0.70
CA LYS A 339 19.62 18.52 1.28
C LYS A 339 19.96 19.68 2.25
N GLU A 340 19.31 20.84 2.08
CA GLU A 340 19.52 22.04 2.89
C GLU A 340 18.56 22.11 4.10
N SER A 341 17.90 21.00 4.44
CA SER A 341 16.83 21.00 5.46
C SER A 341 17.29 20.95 6.92
N ARG A 342 18.60 20.84 7.18
CA ARG A 342 19.16 20.78 8.54
C ARG A 342 18.73 21.95 9.44
N PRO A 343 18.78 23.23 9.00
CA PRO A 343 18.38 24.34 9.87
C PRO A 343 16.91 24.27 10.29
N ALA A 344 16.02 23.85 9.38
CA ALA A 344 14.60 23.69 9.68
C ALA A 344 14.36 22.52 10.65
N ALA A 345 15.07 21.40 10.46
CA ALA A 345 15.00 20.25 11.37
C ALA A 345 15.48 20.61 12.79
N LEU A 346 16.53 21.42 12.92
CA LEU A 346 17.01 21.90 14.22
C LEU A 346 16.02 22.88 14.87
N ALA A 347 15.32 23.70 14.08
CA ALA A 347 14.36 24.68 14.60
C ALA A 347 13.08 24.06 15.17
N VAL A 348 12.59 22.96 14.58
CA VAL A 348 11.32 22.31 14.99
C VAL A 348 11.54 21.00 15.76
N SER A 349 12.44 20.16 15.26
CA SER A 349 12.91 18.85 15.75
C SER A 349 13.07 17.88 14.57
N TYR A 350 14.02 16.95 14.68
CA TYR A 350 14.21 15.89 13.69
C TYR A 350 12.96 15.03 13.49
N TYR A 351 12.22 14.76 14.57
CA TYR A 351 10.98 13.97 14.51
C TYR A 351 9.88 14.69 13.71
N ALA A 352 9.56 15.94 14.06
CA ALA A 352 8.50 16.67 13.37
C ALA A 352 8.86 16.95 11.91
N TRP A 353 10.13 17.30 11.64
CA TRP A 353 10.59 17.56 10.28
C TRP A 353 10.62 16.30 9.41
N SER A 354 10.86 15.13 10.00
CA SER A 354 10.74 13.85 9.30
C SER A 354 9.34 13.57 8.78
N LEU A 355 8.28 14.02 9.47
CA LEU A 355 6.91 13.91 8.94
C LEU A 355 6.75 14.69 7.64
N VAL A 356 7.39 15.86 7.52
CA VAL A 356 7.41 16.63 6.28
C VAL A 356 8.22 15.91 5.20
N GLY A 357 9.42 15.41 5.53
CA GLY A 357 10.27 14.67 4.60
C GLY A 357 9.59 13.41 4.05
N HIS A 358 9.00 12.58 4.91
CA HIS A 358 8.19 11.43 4.50
C HIS A 358 6.95 11.85 3.73
N GLY A 359 6.28 12.95 4.13
CA GLY A 359 5.13 13.48 3.41
C GLY A 359 5.48 13.82 1.95
N VAL A 360 6.60 14.52 1.73
CA VAL A 360 7.10 14.83 0.37
C VAL A 360 7.39 13.54 -0.41
N PHE A 361 8.06 12.56 0.21
CA PHE A 361 8.35 11.28 -0.43
C PHE A 361 7.06 10.53 -0.81
N VAL A 362 6.13 10.36 0.13
CA VAL A 362 4.84 9.67 -0.09
C VAL A 362 4.04 10.37 -1.18
N LEU A 363 3.94 11.70 -1.16
CA LEU A 363 3.26 12.47 -2.22
C LEU A 363 3.91 12.27 -3.60
N THR A 364 5.24 12.20 -3.66
CA THR A 364 5.96 11.93 -4.92
C THR A 364 5.63 10.54 -5.45
N ILE A 365 5.61 9.52 -4.58
CA ILE A 365 5.24 8.15 -4.97
C ILE A 365 3.77 8.07 -5.39
N ILE A 366 2.86 8.71 -4.67
CA ILE A 366 1.44 8.79 -5.05
C ILE A 366 1.28 9.45 -6.42
N ALA A 367 1.94 10.59 -6.67
CA ALA A 367 1.89 11.28 -7.94
C ALA A 367 2.43 10.42 -9.10
N LEU A 368 3.49 9.66 -8.84
CA LEU A 368 4.06 8.71 -9.80
C LEU A 368 3.07 7.58 -10.14
N VAL A 369 2.51 6.91 -9.12
CA VAL A 369 1.52 5.82 -9.33
C VAL A 369 0.31 6.34 -10.10
N ILE A 370 -0.24 7.48 -9.69
CA ILE A 370 -1.42 8.08 -10.32
C ILE A 370 -1.12 8.42 -11.79
N SER A 371 0.05 9.02 -12.07
CA SER A 371 0.47 9.35 -13.44
C SER A 371 0.57 8.10 -14.30
N VAL A 372 1.27 7.06 -13.83
CA VAL A 372 1.44 5.80 -14.57
C VAL A 372 0.09 5.11 -14.81
N ARG A 373 -0.75 4.99 -13.78
CA ARG A 373 -2.08 4.37 -13.92
C ARG A 373 -2.97 5.13 -14.89
N THR A 374 -2.95 6.46 -14.83
CA THR A 374 -3.71 7.33 -15.74
C THR A 374 -3.27 7.14 -17.19
N LEU A 375 -1.96 7.25 -17.45
CA LEU A 375 -1.42 7.07 -18.80
C LEU A 375 -1.76 5.69 -19.34
N TRP A 376 -1.57 4.63 -18.54
CA TRP A 376 -1.87 3.26 -18.96
C TRP A 376 -3.37 3.03 -19.17
N ALA A 377 -4.23 3.59 -18.32
CA ALA A 377 -5.68 3.52 -18.49
C ALA A 377 -6.09 4.14 -19.83
N LEU A 378 -5.53 5.32 -20.12
CA LEU A 378 -5.83 6.04 -21.33
C LEU A 378 -5.39 5.24 -22.56
N THR A 379 -4.14 4.79 -22.58
CA THR A 379 -3.59 3.95 -23.65
C THR A 379 -4.40 2.66 -23.82
N TYR A 380 -4.74 1.96 -22.75
CA TYR A 380 -5.49 0.71 -22.79
C TYR A 380 -6.88 0.90 -23.41
N VAL A 381 -7.61 1.93 -23.00
CA VAL A 381 -8.95 2.22 -23.53
C VAL A 381 -8.87 2.65 -25.00
N TRP A 382 -7.89 3.48 -25.36
CA TRP A 382 -7.68 3.87 -26.75
C TRP A 382 -7.39 2.68 -27.67
N LEU A 383 -6.51 1.77 -27.25
CA LEU A 383 -6.09 0.63 -28.06
C LEU A 383 -7.16 -0.44 -28.21
N ASN A 384 -7.99 -0.67 -27.18
CA ASN A 384 -8.95 -1.78 -27.19
C ASN A 384 -10.38 -1.36 -27.58
N GLN A 385 -10.75 -0.10 -27.35
CA GLN A 385 -12.13 0.36 -27.44
C GLN A 385 -12.29 1.57 -28.37
N HIS A 386 -11.18 2.21 -28.76
CA HIS A 386 -11.13 3.37 -29.66
C HIS A 386 -12.08 4.52 -29.25
N THR A 387 -12.41 4.62 -27.96
CA THR A 387 -13.33 5.65 -27.45
C THR A 387 -13.03 6.02 -26.00
N TRP A 388 -13.06 7.32 -25.72
CA TRP A 388 -12.91 7.86 -24.36
C TRP A 388 -14.20 7.82 -23.55
N ALA A 389 -15.33 7.48 -24.18
CA ALA A 389 -16.65 7.45 -23.54
C ALA A 389 -16.71 6.46 -22.36
N ILE A 390 -15.83 5.45 -22.32
CA ILE A 390 -15.73 4.53 -21.18
C ILE A 390 -15.43 5.27 -19.88
N PHE A 391 -14.75 6.41 -19.88
CA PHE A 391 -14.46 7.14 -18.64
C PHE A 391 -15.61 8.02 -18.15
N THR A 392 -16.56 8.36 -19.01
CA THR A 392 -17.57 9.40 -18.74
C THR A 392 -19.01 8.91 -18.84
N ALA A 393 -19.28 7.87 -19.64
CA ALA A 393 -20.62 7.35 -19.85
C ALA A 393 -21.19 6.71 -18.57
N PRO A 394 -22.43 7.00 -18.19
CA PRO A 394 -23.06 6.41 -17.03
C PRO A 394 -23.31 4.91 -17.23
N CYS A 395 -23.23 4.15 -16.14
CA CYS A 395 -23.61 2.74 -16.08
C CYS A 395 -24.34 2.48 -14.76
N CYS A 396 -25.59 2.04 -14.83
CA CYS A 396 -26.42 1.80 -13.64
C CYS A 396 -25.82 0.75 -12.69
N VAL A 397 -25.07 -0.23 -13.21
CA VAL A 397 -24.37 -1.24 -12.39
C VAL A 397 -23.30 -0.60 -11.51
N ASP A 398 -22.55 0.40 -11.98
CA ASP A 398 -21.57 1.11 -11.15
C ASP A 398 -22.24 1.81 -9.97
N SER A 399 -23.42 2.40 -10.23
CA SER A 399 -24.24 3.05 -9.21
C SER A 399 -24.89 2.06 -8.23
N ALA A 400 -25.18 0.83 -8.65
CA ALA A 400 -25.67 -0.24 -7.77
C ALA A 400 -24.56 -0.81 -6.88
N LEU A 401 -23.36 -1.03 -7.44
CA LEU A 401 -22.23 -1.58 -6.71
C LEU A 401 -21.65 -0.60 -5.69
N LYS A 402 -21.47 0.68 -6.03
CA LYS A 402 -20.85 1.71 -5.16
C LYS A 402 -19.57 1.18 -4.48
N LEU A 403 -19.51 1.26 -3.15
CA LEU A 403 -18.43 0.79 -2.29
C LEU A 403 -18.31 -0.75 -2.22
N ARG A 404 -19.24 -1.52 -2.81
CA ARG A 404 -19.20 -3.00 -2.78
C ARG A 404 -18.21 -3.57 -3.79
N ASN A 405 -17.79 -2.78 -4.77
CA ASN A 405 -16.75 -3.16 -5.70
C ASN A 405 -15.46 -2.40 -5.39
N LYS A 406 -14.33 -3.12 -5.28
CA LYS A 406 -13.02 -2.52 -5.00
C LYS A 406 -12.51 -1.75 -6.21
N MET A 407 -12.54 -2.36 -7.40
CA MET A 407 -11.98 -1.80 -8.63
C MET A 407 -12.82 -2.12 -9.86
N PHE A 408 -12.73 -1.30 -10.91
CA PHE A 408 -13.43 -1.56 -12.17
C PHE A 408 -12.56 -2.35 -13.17
N SER A 409 -13.19 -3.02 -14.13
CA SER A 409 -12.50 -3.66 -15.24
C SER A 409 -12.78 -2.88 -16.51
N LEU A 410 -11.77 -2.18 -17.02
CA LEU A 410 -11.89 -1.35 -18.22
C LEU A 410 -12.22 -2.20 -19.45
N GLY A 411 -11.59 -3.36 -19.57
CA GLY A 411 -11.90 -4.32 -20.64
C GLY A 411 -13.22 -5.08 -20.40
N GLY A 412 -13.86 -4.88 -19.25
CA GLY A 412 -15.15 -5.48 -18.92
C GLY A 412 -16.34 -4.71 -19.49
N TYR A 413 -16.13 -3.48 -19.97
CA TYR A 413 -17.17 -2.65 -20.56
C TYR A 413 -17.32 -2.88 -22.06
N ARG A 414 -18.54 -2.62 -22.55
CA ARG A 414 -18.87 -2.52 -23.97
C ARG A 414 -19.79 -1.34 -24.19
N LEU A 415 -19.43 -0.47 -25.15
CA LEU A 415 -20.24 0.67 -25.54
C LEU A 415 -21.15 0.28 -26.70
N GLU A 416 -22.46 0.40 -26.50
CA GLU A 416 -23.48 0.07 -27.52
C GLU A 416 -24.49 1.21 -27.58
N ASN A 417 -24.67 1.82 -28.75
CA ASN A 417 -25.61 2.94 -28.97
C ASN A 417 -25.44 4.09 -27.95
N GLY A 418 -24.18 4.45 -27.65
CA GLY A 418 -23.86 5.51 -26.67
C GLY A 418 -24.11 5.14 -25.20
N ARG A 419 -24.49 3.88 -24.91
CA ARG A 419 -24.75 3.37 -23.56
C ARG A 419 -23.68 2.36 -23.18
N LEU A 420 -23.26 2.41 -21.91
CA LEU A 420 -22.18 1.58 -21.39
C LEU A 420 -22.73 0.37 -20.64
N TYR A 421 -22.30 -0.83 -21.01
CA TYR A 421 -22.72 -2.09 -20.38
C TYR A 421 -21.51 -2.88 -19.89
N TYR A 422 -21.68 -3.62 -18.79
CA TYR A 422 -20.76 -4.69 -18.43
C TYR A 422 -21.08 -5.96 -19.22
N THR A 423 -20.02 -6.62 -19.68
CA THR A 423 -20.12 -7.96 -20.27
C THR A 423 -20.47 -9.00 -19.21
N THR A 424 -21.07 -10.11 -19.62
CA THR A 424 -21.38 -11.25 -18.73
C THR A 424 -20.11 -11.81 -18.08
N SER A 425 -18.99 -11.85 -18.83
CA SER A 425 -17.65 -12.19 -18.32
C SER A 425 -17.21 -11.27 -17.18
N ALA A 426 -17.41 -9.95 -17.31
CA ALA A 426 -17.08 -9.01 -16.25
C ALA A 426 -17.98 -9.15 -15.02
N LEU A 427 -19.29 -9.31 -15.21
CA LEU A 427 -20.23 -9.57 -14.11
C LEU A 427 -19.83 -10.84 -13.34
N LYS A 428 -19.49 -11.91 -14.07
CA LYS A 428 -18.98 -13.16 -13.51
C LYS A 428 -17.65 -12.95 -12.75
N ALA A 429 -16.72 -12.18 -13.31
CA ALA A 429 -15.43 -11.86 -12.68
C ALA A 429 -15.60 -11.15 -11.33
N PHE A 430 -16.58 -10.25 -11.20
CA PHE A 430 -16.92 -9.59 -9.93
C PHE A 430 -17.68 -10.50 -8.96
N GLY A 431 -18.04 -11.72 -9.37
CA GLY A 431 -18.87 -12.63 -8.58
C GLY A 431 -20.33 -12.18 -8.47
N LEU A 432 -20.81 -11.39 -9.44
CA LEU A 432 -22.20 -10.97 -9.50
C LEU A 432 -23.07 -12.09 -10.08
N LEU A 433 -24.18 -12.33 -9.40
CA LEU A 433 -25.12 -13.39 -9.72
C LEU A 433 -26.49 -12.79 -9.98
N LYS A 434 -27.31 -13.53 -10.70
CA LYS A 434 -28.72 -13.28 -10.90
C LYS A 434 -29.51 -14.18 -9.96
N MET A 435 -30.53 -13.62 -9.32
CA MET A 435 -31.53 -14.37 -8.58
C MET A 435 -32.89 -14.16 -9.23
N THR A 436 -33.67 -15.22 -9.33
CA THR A 436 -35.06 -15.15 -9.81
C THR A 436 -35.99 -15.64 -8.69
N GLU A 437 -36.99 -14.84 -8.37
CA GLU A 437 -38.05 -15.19 -7.42
C GLU A 437 -39.20 -15.93 -8.11
N GLU A 438 -40.11 -16.51 -7.33
CA GLU A 438 -41.24 -17.30 -7.84
C GLU A 438 -42.18 -16.49 -8.74
N ASP A 439 -42.26 -15.18 -8.52
CA ASP A 439 -43.02 -14.23 -9.34
C ASP A 439 -42.33 -13.86 -10.68
N GLY A 440 -41.13 -14.40 -10.92
CA GLY A 440 -40.31 -14.12 -12.09
C GLY A 440 -39.47 -12.85 -12.00
N ALA A 441 -39.51 -12.13 -10.88
CA ALA A 441 -38.69 -10.94 -10.68
C ALA A 441 -37.20 -11.29 -10.62
N GLU A 442 -36.39 -10.56 -11.38
CA GLU A 442 -34.94 -10.77 -11.46
C GLU A 442 -34.20 -9.76 -10.58
N PHE A 443 -33.23 -10.24 -9.81
CA PHE A 443 -32.43 -9.43 -8.90
C PHE A 443 -30.93 -9.67 -9.09
N LEU A 444 -30.14 -8.62 -8.91
CA LEU A 444 -28.68 -8.67 -8.86
C LEU A 444 -28.25 -9.02 -7.43
N VAL A 445 -27.46 -10.08 -7.31
CA VAL A 445 -27.01 -10.64 -6.04
C VAL A 445 -25.48 -10.65 -5.98
N LEU A 446 -24.93 -10.38 -4.79
CA LEU A 446 -23.51 -10.52 -4.51
C LEU A 446 -23.25 -11.15 -3.16
N ARG A 447 -22.06 -11.73 -3.01
CA ARG A 447 -21.61 -12.32 -1.75
C ARG A 447 -21.05 -11.25 -0.82
N LYS A 448 -21.70 -11.03 0.32
CA LYS A 448 -21.30 -10.05 1.33
C LYS A 448 -20.07 -10.53 2.10
N ILE A 449 -18.93 -9.91 1.82
CA ILE A 449 -17.71 -10.01 2.62
C ILE A 449 -17.91 -9.36 4.01
N HIS A 450 -17.75 -10.16 5.06
CA HIS A 450 -17.72 -9.73 6.46
C HIS A 450 -16.28 -9.66 6.98
N TRP A 451 -16.04 -8.96 8.10
CA TRP A 451 -14.69 -8.75 8.66
C TRP A 451 -13.94 -10.05 8.93
N LEU A 452 -14.45 -10.90 9.82
CA LEU A 452 -13.77 -12.13 10.24
C LEU A 452 -14.62 -13.40 10.00
N LYS A 453 -15.95 -13.25 9.99
CA LYS A 453 -16.89 -14.36 9.85
C LYS A 453 -17.09 -14.72 8.38
N VAL A 454 -17.28 -16.00 8.11
CA VAL A 454 -17.78 -16.49 6.81
C VAL A 454 -19.15 -17.10 7.07
N CYS A 455 -20.20 -16.36 6.73
CA CYS A 455 -21.59 -16.84 6.86
C CYS A 455 -21.90 -17.88 5.77
N ARG A 456 -22.84 -18.79 6.02
CA ARG A 456 -23.35 -19.70 4.97
C ARG A 456 -24.27 -18.93 4.02
N ASP A 457 -25.16 -18.11 4.59
CA ASP A 457 -26.11 -17.26 3.86
C ASP A 457 -25.58 -15.83 3.78
N ASP A 458 -24.61 -15.63 2.90
CA ASP A 458 -23.92 -14.35 2.68
C ASP A 458 -24.31 -13.70 1.34
N LEU A 459 -25.20 -14.31 0.57
CA LEU A 459 -25.74 -13.73 -0.66
C LEU A 459 -26.80 -12.68 -0.33
N ILE A 460 -26.56 -11.45 -0.81
CA ILE A 460 -27.47 -10.33 -0.63
C ILE A 460 -27.92 -9.77 -1.97
N VAL A 461 -29.19 -9.39 -2.03
CA VAL A 461 -29.75 -8.64 -3.15
C VAL A 461 -29.29 -7.18 -3.05
N VAL A 462 -28.83 -6.62 -4.17
CA VAL A 462 -28.32 -5.24 -4.24
C VAL A 462 -29.01 -4.37 -5.30
N GLY A 463 -29.77 -4.98 -6.20
CA GLY A 463 -30.55 -4.26 -7.20
C GLY A 463 -31.58 -5.14 -7.90
N MET A 464 -32.62 -4.52 -8.43
CA MET A 464 -33.61 -5.16 -9.30
C MET A 464 -33.13 -5.09 -10.75
N ILE A 465 -33.26 -6.18 -11.51
CA ILE A 465 -32.87 -6.26 -12.91
C ILE A 465 -34.12 -6.07 -13.77
N SER A 466 -34.12 -5.01 -14.58
CA SER A 466 -35.18 -4.70 -15.54
C SER A 466 -34.58 -4.67 -16.94
N SER A 467 -34.81 -5.74 -17.71
CA SER A 467 -34.18 -5.97 -19.02
C SER A 467 -32.65 -5.98 -18.93
N HIS A 468 -31.96 -4.89 -19.31
CA HIS A 468 -30.51 -4.72 -19.20
C HIS A 468 -30.10 -3.77 -18.07
N ARG A 469 -31.04 -3.18 -17.34
CA ARG A 469 -30.77 -2.16 -16.31
C ARG A 469 -30.80 -2.77 -14.92
N VAL A 470 -30.07 -2.13 -14.01
CA VAL A 470 -30.06 -2.48 -12.58
C VAL A 470 -30.44 -1.26 -11.77
N GLU A 471 -31.51 -1.39 -10.99
CA GLU A 471 -31.98 -0.36 -10.08
C GLU A 471 -31.61 -0.71 -8.64
N PRO A 472 -30.91 0.17 -7.90
CA PRO A 472 -30.55 -0.10 -6.51
C PRO A 472 -31.80 -0.32 -5.65
N CYS A 473 -31.78 -1.35 -4.80
CA CYS A 473 -32.86 -1.62 -3.85
C CYS A 473 -32.31 -1.82 -2.43
N ALA A 474 -33.20 -1.96 -1.45
CA ALA A 474 -32.81 -2.23 -0.06
C ALA A 474 -32.12 -3.60 0.04
N GLU A 475 -31.01 -3.67 0.79
CA GLU A 475 -30.29 -4.93 0.99
C GLU A 475 -31.21 -5.93 1.71
N ARG A 476 -31.35 -7.13 1.14
CA ARG A 476 -32.07 -8.25 1.75
C ARG A 476 -31.38 -9.59 1.43
N PRO A 477 -31.57 -10.63 2.26
CA PRO A 477 -31.06 -11.96 1.96
C PRO A 477 -31.61 -12.51 0.63
N SER A 478 -30.81 -13.33 -0.05
CA SER A 478 -31.26 -14.08 -1.21
C SER A 478 -32.22 -15.20 -0.80
N ALA A 479 -33.39 -15.26 -1.44
CA ALA A 479 -34.45 -16.24 -1.16
C ALA A 479 -34.87 -17.06 -2.39
N GLY A 480 -34.35 -16.73 -3.58
CA GLY A 480 -34.74 -17.33 -4.86
C GLY A 480 -33.64 -18.20 -5.47
N VAL A 481 -33.89 -18.70 -6.67
CA VAL A 481 -32.92 -19.52 -7.43
C VAL A 481 -31.81 -18.62 -7.96
N VAL A 482 -30.56 -18.98 -7.67
CA VAL A 482 -29.38 -18.20 -8.04
C VAL A 482 -28.68 -18.83 -9.25
N GLY A 483 -28.28 -17.99 -10.20
CA GLY A 483 -27.49 -18.38 -11.37
C GLY A 483 -26.57 -17.24 -11.83
N PHE A 484 -25.80 -17.49 -12.90
CA PHE A 484 -24.99 -16.45 -13.51
C PHE A 484 -25.84 -15.51 -14.39
N CYS A 485 -25.38 -14.28 -14.57
CA CYS A 485 -26.01 -13.35 -15.50
C CYS A 485 -25.83 -13.84 -16.94
N ASP A 486 -26.95 -14.09 -17.61
CA ASP A 486 -27.07 -14.53 -19.00
C ASP A 486 -26.90 -13.37 -20.02
N ARG A 487 -27.07 -12.13 -19.55
CA ARG A 487 -27.07 -10.93 -20.38
C ARG A 487 -26.16 -9.83 -19.86
N LYS A 488 -25.81 -8.90 -20.74
CA LYS A 488 -25.08 -7.68 -20.39
C LYS A 488 -25.97 -6.76 -19.55
N LEU A 489 -25.41 -6.12 -18.54
CA LEU A 489 -26.13 -5.19 -17.66
C LEU A 489 -25.46 -3.81 -17.66
N GLY A 490 -26.25 -2.74 -17.67
CA GLY A 490 -25.77 -1.35 -17.70
C GLY A 490 -26.75 -0.35 -18.31
N GLY A 491 -26.21 0.68 -18.93
CA GLY A 491 -26.95 1.80 -19.49
C GLY A 491 -27.27 2.90 -18.46
N VAL A 492 -28.05 3.88 -18.91
CA VAL A 492 -28.47 5.06 -18.14
C VAL A 492 -29.52 4.63 -17.10
N GLY A 493 -29.30 4.93 -15.83
CA GLY A 493 -30.30 4.72 -14.77
C GLY A 493 -31.39 5.79 -14.81
N GLU A 494 -32.62 5.48 -14.37
CA GLU A 494 -33.75 6.41 -14.44
C GLU A 494 -33.46 7.76 -13.74
N ASN A 495 -32.68 7.75 -12.65
CA ASN A 495 -32.29 8.95 -11.91
C ASN A 495 -31.30 9.90 -12.62
N SER A 496 -30.91 9.62 -13.87
CA SER A 496 -30.02 10.48 -14.66
C SER A 496 -30.68 11.20 -15.84
N GLY A 497 -31.99 10.99 -16.05
CA GLY A 497 -32.83 11.82 -16.90
C GLY A 497 -33.71 12.74 -16.05
N ASN A 498 -33.58 14.06 -16.23
CA ASN A 498 -34.49 15.10 -15.76
C ASN A 498 -35.10 14.97 -14.34
N ARG A 499 -34.40 15.50 -13.34
CA ARG A 499 -35.11 16.21 -12.24
C ARG A 499 -35.19 17.69 -12.59
N GLN A 500 -36.17 18.02 -13.43
CA GLN A 500 -36.88 19.28 -13.25
C GLN A 500 -37.56 19.16 -11.87
N ALA A 501 -37.33 20.15 -11.01
CA ALA A 501 -37.76 20.14 -9.63
C ALA A 501 -39.28 20.05 -9.52
N SER A 502 -39.79 18.86 -9.23
CA SER A 502 -41.13 18.69 -8.65
C SER A 502 -40.95 18.53 -7.15
N TYR A 503 -41.09 19.65 -6.44
CA TYR A 503 -41.29 19.67 -5.00
C TYR A 503 -42.46 18.75 -4.66
N ILE A 504 -42.20 17.65 -3.97
CA ILE A 504 -43.26 16.89 -3.30
C ILE A 504 -43.62 17.73 -2.07
N GLN A 505 -44.70 18.50 -2.20
CA GLN A 505 -45.41 19.10 -1.09
C GLN A 505 -45.96 17.97 -0.21
N VAL A 506 -45.39 17.81 0.99
CA VAL A 506 -45.99 16.99 2.04
C VAL A 506 -47.24 17.71 2.51
N ARG A 507 -48.42 17.19 2.14
CA ARG A 507 -49.70 17.62 2.69
C ARG A 507 -49.83 17.01 4.08
N ASN A 508 -49.57 17.80 5.12
CA ASN A 508 -49.84 17.41 6.50
C ASN A 508 -51.31 17.02 6.64
N LYS A 509 -51.56 15.84 7.22
CA LYS A 509 -52.88 15.44 7.70
C LYS A 509 -53.37 16.48 8.71
N GLN A 510 -54.55 17.02 8.47
CA GLN A 510 -55.33 17.77 9.46
C GLN A 510 -55.78 16.82 10.56
N ASP A 511 -55.63 17.29 11.81
CA ASP A 511 -56.17 16.68 13.00
C ASP A 511 -57.70 16.60 12.94
N VAL A 512 -58.22 15.45 13.37
CA VAL A 512 -59.64 15.20 13.60
C VAL A 512 -60.04 15.85 14.93
N PRO A 513 -61.15 16.62 15.02
CA PRO A 513 -61.64 17.09 16.29
C PRO A 513 -62.35 15.95 17.05
N LEU A 514 -62.00 15.79 18.33
CA LEU A 514 -62.79 15.05 19.30
C LEU A 514 -64.13 15.75 19.48
N GLY A 515 -65.21 15.02 19.26
CA GLY A 515 -66.56 15.48 19.53
C GLY A 515 -66.85 15.55 21.03
N SER A 516 -67.55 16.63 21.39
CA SER A 516 -68.75 16.61 22.21
C SER A 516 -69.74 17.59 21.59
#